data_AF-A0A1D9PB95-F1
#
_entry.id   AF-A0A1D9PB95-F1
#
_cell.length_a   1.000
_cell.length_b   1.000
_cell.length_c   1.000
_cell.angle_alpha   90.00
_cell.angle_beta   90.00
_cell.angle_gamma   90.00
#
_symmetry.space_group_name_H-M   'P 1'
#
loop_
_entity.id
_entity.type
_entity.pdbx_description
1 polymer ?
#
loop_
_entity_poly.entity_id
_entity_poly.type
_entity_poly.pdbx_seq_one_letter_code
_entity_poly.pdbx_strand_id
1 'polypeptide(L)'
;MTIFEKPLNHRSMTAKKLLQPKRKAELQNLLQGFGRETVRKEVISVVMELRKVPLKEAQNIKTIFPAEVKEILNRFDYEIEA
;
A
#
# COMPACT_ATOMS: atom_id res chain seq x y z
N MET A 1 16.88 -38.63 -13.77
CA MET A 1 16.87 -37.72 -12.62
C MET A 1 15.85 -36.63 -12.92
N THR A 2 14.69 -36.69 -12.28
CA THR A 2 13.58 -35.75 -12.46
C THR A 2 13.96 -34.40 -11.89
N ILE A 3 14.08 -33.40 -12.76
CA ILE A 3 14.25 -32.00 -12.36
C ILE A 3 12.90 -31.56 -11.81
N PHE A 4 12.83 -31.41 -10.49
CA PHE A 4 11.69 -30.87 -9.78
C PHE A 4 11.64 -29.36 -10.10
N GLU A 5 11.01 -29.01 -11.23
CA GLU A 5 10.66 -27.62 -11.53
C GLU A 5 9.67 -27.16 -10.46
N LYS A 6 10.18 -26.42 -9.46
CA LYS A 6 9.33 -25.71 -8.51
C LYS A 6 8.41 -24.80 -9.31
N PRO A 7 7.08 -24.82 -9.11
CA PRO A 7 6.20 -23.85 -9.74
C PRO A 7 6.52 -22.48 -9.15
N LEU A 8 7.23 -21.66 -9.93
CA LEU A 8 7.61 -20.31 -9.58
C LEU A 8 6.36 -19.42 -9.72
N ASN A 9 5.42 -19.58 -8.79
CA ASN A 9 4.26 -18.72 -8.62
C ASN A 9 4.68 -17.41 -7.91
N HIS A 10 5.69 -16.73 -8.43
CA HIS A 10 6.02 -15.37 -8.00
C HIS A 10 5.29 -14.43 -8.97
N ARG A 11 4.01 -14.16 -8.70
CA ARG A 11 3.32 -13.03 -9.32
C ARG A 11 3.93 -11.76 -8.76
N SER A 12 5.15 -11.41 -9.19
CA SER A 12 5.71 -10.07 -9.00
C SER A 12 4.77 -9.10 -9.70
N MET A 13 3.85 -8.50 -8.94
CA MET A 13 3.15 -7.31 -9.42
C MET A 13 4.22 -6.24 -9.58
N THR A 14 4.61 -5.99 -10.83
CA THR A 14 5.64 -5.03 -11.20
C THR A 14 5.48 -3.74 -10.39
N ALA A 15 6.52 -3.26 -9.71
CA ALA A 15 6.49 -2.07 -8.84
C ALA A 15 5.78 -0.86 -9.49
N LYS A 16 5.84 -0.75 -10.82
CA LYS A 16 5.11 0.24 -11.64
C LYS A 16 3.58 0.22 -11.52
N LYS A 17 2.95 -0.91 -11.18
CA LYS A 17 1.49 -1.04 -10.96
C LYS A 17 1.09 -0.79 -9.50
N LEU A 18 1.99 -1.06 -8.56
CA LEU A 18 1.76 -0.83 -7.14
C LEU A 18 1.96 0.65 -6.79
N LEU A 19 2.97 1.31 -7.36
CA LEU A 19 3.29 2.72 -7.15
C LEU A 19 2.50 3.67 -8.07
N GLN A 20 1.24 3.35 -8.37
CA GLN A 20 0.33 4.28 -9.05
C GLN A 20 -0.48 5.06 -8.03
N PRO A 21 -0.99 6.26 -8.38
CA PRO A 21 -1.98 6.92 -7.56
C PRO A 21 -3.18 5.98 -7.38
N LYS A 22 -3.52 5.66 -6.14
CA LYS A 22 -4.65 4.77 -5.81
C LYS A 22 -5.71 5.53 -5.05
N ARG A 23 -6.96 5.11 -5.20
CA ARG A 23 -8.02 5.59 -4.32
C ARG A 23 -7.80 4.99 -2.93
N LYS A 24 -8.15 5.76 -1.89
CA LYS A 24 -8.11 5.30 -0.50
C LYS A 24 -8.89 3.98 -0.30
N ALA A 25 -10.00 3.80 -1.01
CA ALA A 25 -10.78 2.57 -0.99
C ALA A 25 -10.04 1.37 -1.59
N GLU A 26 -9.30 1.56 -2.69
CA GLU A 26 -8.52 0.50 -3.31
C GLU A 26 -7.38 0.03 -2.40
N LEU A 27 -6.71 0.98 -1.75
CA LEU A 27 -5.65 0.67 -0.80
C LEU A 27 -6.18 -0.07 0.43
N GLN A 28 -7.34 0.33 0.93
CA GLN A 28 -8.03 -0.37 2.02
C GLN A 28 -8.45 -1.78 1.64
N ASN A 29 -8.89 -2.00 0.40
CA ASN A 29 -9.22 -3.34 -0.09
C ASN A 29 -7.96 -4.22 -0.22
N LEU A 30 -6.84 -3.65 -0.68
CA LEU A 30 -5.57 -4.36 -0.82
C LEU A 30 -5.04 -4.82 0.55
N LEU A 31 -5.18 -3.97 1.56
CA LEU A 31 -4.69 -4.22 2.92
C LEU A 31 -5.79 -4.74 3.87
N GLN A 32 -6.95 -5.15 3.35
CA GLN A 32 -8.09 -5.55 4.19
C GLN A 32 -7.76 -6.69 5.17
N GLY A 33 -6.75 -7.53 4.85
CA GLY A 33 -6.26 -8.60 5.71
C GLY A 33 -5.65 -8.14 7.04
N PHE A 34 -5.22 -6.87 7.14
CA PHE A 34 -4.66 -6.28 8.36
C PHE A 34 -5.71 -5.59 9.24
N GLY A 35 -6.98 -5.54 8.80
CA GLY A 35 -8.07 -4.86 9.49
C GLY A 35 -8.32 -3.45 8.96
N ARG A 36 -9.57 -3.20 8.57
CA ARG A 36 -9.99 -1.96 7.88
C ARG A 36 -9.74 -0.69 8.70
N GLU A 37 -9.87 -0.77 10.02
CA GLU A 37 -9.63 0.36 10.92
C GLU A 37 -8.13 0.68 11.05
N THR A 38 -7.29 -0.36 11.22
CA THR A 38 -5.83 -0.23 11.28
C THR A 38 -5.28 0.42 10.03
N VAL A 39 -5.68 -0.10 8.86
CA VAL A 39 -5.26 0.47 7.56
C VAL A 39 -5.74 1.91 7.43
N ARG A 40 -6.96 2.23 7.85
CA ARG A 40 -7.47 3.61 7.79
C ARG A 40 -6.64 4.55 8.65
N LYS A 41 -6.28 4.16 9.87
CA LYS A 41 -5.44 4.95 10.78
C LYS A 41 -4.05 5.16 10.20
N GLU A 42 -3.40 4.11 9.70
CA GLU A 42 -2.06 4.23 9.10
C GLU A 42 -2.04 5.08 7.85
N VAL A 43 -3.01 4.89 6.94
CA VAL A 43 -3.13 5.74 5.75
C VAL A 43 -3.26 7.21 6.13
N ILE A 44 -4.04 7.52 7.17
CA ILE A 44 -4.19 8.90 7.65
C ILE A 44 -2.87 9.40 8.26
N SER A 45 -2.17 8.58 9.06
CA SER A 45 -0.87 8.94 9.64
C SER A 45 0.15 9.30 8.56
N VAL A 46 0.33 8.41 7.57
CA VAL A 46 1.29 8.64 6.49
C VAL A 46 0.96 9.89 5.68
N VAL A 47 -0.32 10.14 5.40
CA VAL A 47 -0.76 11.35 4.69
C VAL A 47 -0.48 12.61 5.52
N MET A 48 -0.73 12.57 6.84
CA MET A 48 -0.41 13.68 7.74
C MET A 48 1.09 13.96 7.78
N GLU A 49 1.91 12.92 7.89
CA GLU A 49 3.37 13.04 7.98
C GLU A 49 3.99 13.55 6.67
N LEU A 50 3.59 12.99 5.53
CA LEU A 50 4.16 13.35 4.23
C LEU A 50 3.67 14.70 3.72
N ARG A 51 2.39 15.04 3.90
CA ARG A 51 1.82 16.31 3.42
C ARG A 51 1.86 17.42 4.48
N LYS A 52 2.22 17.12 5.73
CA LYS A 52 2.20 18.05 6.87
C LYS A 52 0.83 18.73 7.05
N VAL A 53 -0.24 17.97 6.83
CA VAL A 53 -1.63 18.45 6.94
C VAL A 53 -2.28 18.01 8.24
N PRO A 54 -3.24 18.77 8.80
CA PRO A 54 -3.97 18.38 9.99
C PRO A 54 -4.88 17.17 9.73
N LEU A 55 -5.24 16.47 10.82
CA LEU A 55 -6.06 15.25 10.80
C LEU A 55 -7.35 15.39 9.96
N LYS A 56 -8.05 16.52 10.08
CA LYS A 56 -9.30 16.79 9.34
C LYS A 56 -9.08 16.78 7.83
N GLU A 57 -7.97 17.34 7.35
CA GLU A 57 -7.64 17.34 5.92
C GLU A 57 -7.21 15.97 5.44
N ALA A 58 -6.35 15.28 6.21
CA ALA A 58 -5.92 13.92 5.90
C ALA A 58 -7.09 12.91 5.80
N GLN A 59 -8.14 13.09 6.60
CA GLN A 59 -9.34 12.25 6.53
C GLN A 59 -10.11 12.43 5.23
N ASN A 60 -10.17 13.67 4.71
CA ASN A 60 -10.91 14.05 3.50
C ASN A 60 -10.19 13.70 2.20
N ILE A 61 -8.89 13.38 2.25
CA ILE A 61 -8.12 12.97 1.08
C ILE A 61 -8.65 11.63 0.54
N LYS A 62 -9.08 11.65 -0.74
CA LYS A 62 -9.58 10.49 -1.47
C LYS A 62 -8.51 9.80 -2.30
N THR A 63 -7.46 10.53 -2.69
CA THR A 63 -6.41 10.09 -3.60
C THR A 63 -5.08 10.00 -2.85
N ILE A 64 -4.49 8.81 -2.86
CA ILE A 64 -3.20 8.52 -2.23
C ILE A 64 -2.16 8.49 -3.36
N PHE A 65 -1.15 9.34 -3.25
CA PHE A 65 -0.06 9.46 -4.20
C PHE A 65 0.94 8.31 -4.07
N PRO A 66 1.70 8.00 -5.13
CA PRO A 66 2.68 6.91 -5.13
C PRO A 66 3.65 6.90 -3.94
N ALA A 67 4.13 8.06 -3.50
CA ALA A 67 5.03 8.18 -2.35
C ALA A 67 4.36 7.74 -1.04
N GLU A 68 3.08 8.11 -0.86
CA GLU A 68 2.28 7.71 0.29
C GLU A 68 1.96 6.21 0.21
N VAL A 69 1.59 5.71 -0.96
CA VAL A 69 1.35 4.27 -1.20
C VAL A 69 2.58 3.46 -0.83
N LYS A 70 3.78 3.90 -1.25
CA LYS A 70 5.05 3.24 -0.91
C LYS A 70 5.25 3.15 0.59
N GLU A 71 5.10 4.27 1.30
CA GLU A 71 5.30 4.28 2.75
C GLU A 71 4.28 3.43 3.49
N ILE A 72 3.01 3.48 3.08
CA ILE A 72 1.98 2.64 3.70
C ILE A 72 2.32 1.17 3.51
N LEU A 73 2.66 0.74 2.29
CA LEU A 73 3.04 -0.64 2.01
C LEU A 73 4.29 -1.07 2.80
N ASN A 74 5.28 -0.19 2.92
CA ASN A 74 6.49 -0.42 3.72
C ASN A 74 6.17 -0.66 5.21
N ARG A 75 5.23 0.11 5.80
CA ARG A 75 4.78 -0.06 7.20
C ARG A 75 4.00 -1.35 7.47
N PHE A 76 3.43 -1.97 6.45
CA PHE A 76 2.70 -3.24 6.56
C PHE A 76 3.58 -4.44 6.19
N ASP A 77 4.92 -4.29 6.21
CA ASP A 77 5.91 -5.30 5.79
C ASP A 77 5.63 -5.86 4.38
N TYR A 78 5.01 -5.05 3.52
CA TYR A 78 4.71 -5.43 2.15
C TYR A 78 5.97 -5.17 1.31
N GLU A 79 6.78 -6.22 1.08
CA GLU A 79 7.98 -6.12 0.25
C GLU A 79 7.61 -5.72 -1.20
N ILE A 80 7.89 -4.46 -1.55
CA ILE A 80 7.88 -4.00 -2.94
C ILE A 80 9.29 -4.26 -3.49
N GLU A 81 9.49 -5.39 -4.18
CA GLU A 81 10.71 -5.60 -4.97
C GLU A 81 10.79 -4.50 -6.04
N ALA A 82 11.80 -3.64 -5.93
CA ALA A 82 12.05 -2.48 -6.79
C ALA A 82 12.94 -2.84 -7.99
#